data_AF-A0A529LCP4-F1
#
_entry.id   AF-A0A529LCP4-F1
#
_cell.length_a   1.000
_cell.length_b   1.000
_cell.length_c   1.000
_cell.angle_alpha   90.00
_cell.angle_beta   90.00
_cell.angle_gamma   90.00
#
_symmetry.space_group_name_H-M   'P 1'
#
loop_
_entity.id
_entity.type
_entity.pdbx_description
1 polymer ?
#
loop_
_entity_poly.entity_id
_entity_poly.type
_entity_poly.pdbx_seq_one_letter_code
_entity_poly.pdbx_strand_id
1 'polypeptide(L)' 'MSAPAIQPRRALVVVDVQNDYNGGNLAIQHPPFAETVANVARAMDAA' A
#
# COMPACT_ATOMS: atom_id res chain seq x y z
N MET A 1 -23.81 14.09 -25.00
CA MET A 1 -24.20 12.93 -24.16
C MET A 1 -22.94 12.38 -23.53
N SER A 2 -22.77 12.50 -22.21
CA SER A 2 -21.57 11.99 -21.52
C SER A 2 -21.62 10.47 -21.43
N ALA A 3 -20.49 9.80 -21.61
CA ALA A 3 -20.38 8.35 -21.48
C ALA A 3 -20.74 7.90 -20.05
N PRO A 4 -21.34 6.71 -19.87
CA PRO A 4 -21.62 6.18 -18.54
C PRO A 4 -20.31 6.00 -17.76
N ALA A 5 -20.29 6.48 -16.52
CA ALA A 5 -19.15 6.29 -15.63
C ALA A 5 -19.07 4.81 -15.22
N ILE A 6 -18.08 4.09 -15.76
CA ILE A 6 -17.79 2.72 -15.34
C ILE A 6 -17.20 2.79 -13.93
N GLN A 7 -17.86 2.17 -12.95
CA GLN A 7 -17.28 1.99 -11.62
C GLN A 7 -16.14 0.96 -11.68
N PRO A 8 -14.90 1.32 -11.34
CA PRO A 8 -13.79 0.38 -11.38
C PRO A 8 -13.92 -0.71 -10.32
N ARG A 9 -13.73 -1.98 -10.70
CA ARG A 9 -13.59 -3.10 -9.76
C ARG A 9 -12.11 -3.28 -9.42
N ARG A 10 -11.73 -2.92 -8.19
CA ARG A 10 -10.33 -2.90 -7.73
C ARG A 10 -10.12 -3.96 -6.66
N ALA A 11 -8.89 -4.48 -6.60
CA ALA A 11 -8.41 -5.30 -5.50
C ALA A 11 -7.12 -4.68 -4.99
N LEU A 12 -6.91 -4.74 -3.68
CA LEU A 12 -5.64 -4.36 -3.06
C LEU A 12 -4.77 -5.60 -2.90
N VAL A 13 -3.57 -5.56 -3.45
CA VAL A 13 -2.54 -6.58 -3.23
C VAL A 13 -1.46 -5.96 -2.36
N VAL A 14 -1.20 -6.57 -1.21
CA VAL A 14 -0.16 -6.16 -0.27
C VAL A 14 1.02 -7.10 -0.47
N VAL A 15 2.12 -6.59 -1.04
CA VAL A 15 3.30 -7.38 -1.37
C VAL A 15 4.31 -7.25 -0.25
N ASP A 16 4.68 -8.40 0.33
CA ASP A 16 5.81 -8.57 1.26
C ASP A 16 5.95 -7.47 2.32
N VAL A 17 4.86 -7.15 3.02
CA VAL A 17 4.92 -6.25 4.19
C VAL A 17 5.43 -7.04 5.39
N GLN A 18 6.74 -6.99 5.60
CA GLN A 18 7.47 -7.83 6.55
C GLN A 18 8.39 -6.99 7.44
N ASN A 19 8.80 -7.56 8.58
CA ASN A 19 9.66 -6.88 9.55
C ASN A 19 11.10 -6.68 9.05
N ASP A 20 11.59 -7.53 8.14
CA ASP A 20 12.98 -7.48 7.63
C ASP A 20 13.30 -6.18 6.87
N TYR A 21 12.26 -5.47 6.43
CA TYR A 21 12.35 -4.15 5.80
C TYR A 21 12.53 -3.00 6.80
N ASN A 22 12.55 -3.27 8.12
CA ASN A 22 12.76 -2.28 9.18
C ASN A 22 14.14 -2.43 9.83
N GLY A 23 15.12 -1.64 9.36
CA GLY A 23 16.44 -1.53 10.00
C GLY A 23 17.40 -2.72 9.80
N GLY A 24 17.05 -3.70 8.94
CA GLY A 24 17.92 -4.83 8.54
C GLY A 24 18.69 -4.61 7.24
N ASN A 25 19.26 -5.69 6.67
CA ASN A 25 20.02 -5.66 5.40
C ASN A 25 19.19 -5.23 4.19
N LEU A 26 17.86 -5.29 4.30
CA LEU A 26 16.91 -4.87 3.27
C LEU A 26 16.07 -3.67 3.74
N ALA A 27 16.61 -2.84 4.63
CA ALA A 27 15.88 -1.69 5.15
C ALA A 27 15.37 -0.78 4.02
N ILE A 28 14.07 -0.47 4.05
CA ILE A 28 13.46 0.51 3.15
C ILE A 28 14.11 1.87 3.42
N GLN A 29 14.62 2.49 2.35
CA GLN A 29 15.33 3.78 2.43
C GLN A 29 14.40 4.98 2.21
N HIS A 30 13.35 4.80 1.40
CA HIS A 30 12.37 5.84 1.12
C HIS A 30 11.07 5.23 0.55
N PRO A 31 9.88 5.72 0.93
CA PRO A 31 9.61 6.66 2.03
C PRO A 31 9.92 6.03 3.41
N PRO A 32 9.87 6.79 4.52
CA PRO A 32 10.12 6.23 5.85
C PRO A 32 9.27 4.98 6.12
N PHE A 33 9.88 3.92 6.68
CA PHE A 33 9.21 2.63 6.89
C PHE A 33 7.89 2.77 7.69
N ALA A 34 7.94 3.50 8.80
CA ALA A 34 6.77 3.70 9.66
C ALA A 34 5.61 4.40 8.93
N GLU A 35 5.91 5.39 8.07
CA GLU A 35 4.90 6.06 7.25
C GLU A 35 4.32 5.09 6.20
N THR A 36 5.18 4.31 5.57
CA THR A 36 4.78 3.30 4.56
C THR A 36 3.79 2.30 5.15
N VAL A 37 4.11 1.71 6.31
CA VAL A 37 3.25 0.73 6.99
C VAL A 37 1.92 1.35 7.41
N ALA A 38 1.92 2.59 7.91
CA ALA A 38 0.69 3.29 8.23
C ALA A 38 -0.19 3.53 6.99
N ASN A 39 0.40 3.82 5.83
CA ASN A 39 -0.33 4.00 4.57
C ASN A 39 -0.91 2.68 4.05
N VAL A 40 -0.16 1.59 4.16
CA VAL A 40 -0.64 0.24 3.81
C VAL A 40 -1.85 -0.13 4.66
N ALA A 41 -1.76 0.04 5.98
CA ALA A 41 -2.88 -0.26 6.88
C ALA A 41 -4.15 0.53 6.48
N ARG A 42 -4.00 1.85 6.22
CA ARG A 42 -5.12 2.68 5.74
C ARG A 42 -5.69 2.21 4.40
N ALA A 43 -4.85 1.72 3.49
CA ALA A 43 -5.32 1.17 2.22
C ALA A 43 -6.09 -0.14 2.43
N MET A 44 -5.63 -1.00 3.33
CA MET A 44 -6.32 -2.25 3.70
C MET A 44 -7.67 -1.98 4.34
N ASP A 45 -7.77 -0.99 5.23
CA ASP A 45 -9.04 -0.60 5.86
C ASP A 45 -10.07 -0.05 4.86
N ALA A 46 -9.61 0.54 3.76
CA ALA A 46 -10.46 1.15 2.74
C ALA A 46 -10.84 0.22 1.59
N ALA A 47 -10.17 -0.93 1.46
CA ALA A 47 -10.35 -1.90 0.39
C ALA A 47 -11.54 -2.85 0.67
#